data_AF-A0A942RX71-F1
#
_entry.id   AF-A0A942RX71-F1
#
_cell.length_a   1.000
_cell.length_b   1.000
_cell.length_c   1.000
_cell.angle_alpha   90.00
_cell.angle_beta   90.00
_cell.angle_gamma   90.00
#
_symmetry.space_group_name_H-M   'P 1'
#
loop_
_entity.id
_entity.type
_entity.pdbx_description
1 polymer ?
#
loop_
_entity_poly.entity_id
_entity_poly.type
_entity_poly.pdbx_seq_one_letter_code
_entity_poly.pdbx_strand_id
1 'polypeptide(L)'
;MGGLGMLTRFSEKIEELFTVKQTKYTNGRLMFTFLMIFAVVAILPMYFKYEDYAYAKYKEAYQTAQAVVRQYHSEKGEYPTTGPVQWEKEKSLQEFFSEGLTHGRLYYVDAELVPELKNFKYRYIVDIDRGTLYTSQHIAYRLKRWHMGLA
;
A
#
# COMPACT_ATOMS: atom_id res chain seq x y z
N MET A 1 65.88 -13.17 -8.75
CA MET A 1 65.06 -12.20 -9.49
C MET A 1 63.74 -12.84 -9.93
N GLY A 2 62.77 -12.99 -9.01
CA GLY A 2 61.53 -13.74 -9.28
C GLY A 2 60.26 -13.16 -8.62
N GLY A 3 60.33 -11.94 -8.09
CA GLY A 3 59.21 -11.33 -7.34
C GLY A 3 58.37 -10.32 -8.12
N LEU A 4 58.86 -9.80 -9.25
CA LEU A 4 58.19 -8.69 -9.95
C LEU A 4 57.03 -9.09 -10.87
N GLY A 5 57.01 -10.34 -11.35
CA GLY A 5 55.97 -10.82 -12.28
C GLY A 5 54.69 -11.33 -11.61
N MET A 6 54.74 -11.65 -10.32
CA MET A 6 53.58 -12.17 -9.58
C MET A 6 52.71 -11.02 -9.05
N LEU A 7 53.33 -9.89 -8.65
CA LEU A 7 52.62 -8.70 -8.18
C LEU A 7 51.86 -7.98 -9.30
N THR A 8 52.43 -7.92 -10.51
CA THR A 8 51.76 -7.35 -11.71
C THR A 8 50.53 -8.15 -12.11
N ARG A 9 50.61 -9.49 -12.11
CA ARG A 9 49.44 -10.35 -12.38
C ARG A 9 48.35 -10.24 -11.32
N PHE A 10 48.74 -9.95 -10.08
CA PHE A 10 47.80 -9.72 -8.98
C PHE A 10 47.12 -8.36 -9.08
N SER A 11 47.87 -7.30 -9.44
CA SER A 11 47.29 -5.97 -9.63
C SER A 11 46.34 -5.94 -10.83
N GLU A 12 46.69 -6.61 -11.93
CA GLU A 12 45.81 -6.73 -13.11
C GLU A 12 44.48 -7.43 -12.79
N LYS A 13 44.50 -8.50 -11.98
CA LYS A 13 43.26 -9.18 -11.53
C LYS A 13 42.41 -8.33 -10.60
N ILE A 14 43.04 -7.51 -9.75
CA ILE A 14 42.33 -6.59 -8.87
C ILE A 14 41.74 -5.44 -9.70
N GLU A 15 42.47 -4.90 -10.67
CA GLU A 15 41.95 -3.90 -11.59
C GLU A 15 40.75 -4.42 -12.39
N GLU A 16 40.75 -5.69 -12.81
CA GLU A 16 39.61 -6.30 -13.53
C GLU A 16 38.35 -6.47 -12.66
N LEU A 17 38.52 -6.67 -11.34
CA LEU A 17 37.43 -6.69 -10.36
C LEU A 17 36.82 -5.31 -10.09
N PHE A 18 37.61 -4.24 -10.25
CA PHE A 18 37.17 -2.85 -10.04
C PHE A 18 36.88 -2.08 -11.33
N THR A 19 37.17 -2.64 -12.51
CA THR A 19 36.70 -2.06 -13.76
C THR A 19 35.23 -2.39 -13.92
N VAL A 20 34.37 -1.40 -13.64
CA VAL A 20 32.98 -1.42 -14.13
C VAL A 20 33.05 -1.27 -15.65
N LYS A 21 33.33 -2.38 -16.36
CA LYS A 21 33.12 -2.45 -17.80
C LYS A 21 31.64 -2.16 -18.01
N GLN A 22 31.31 -1.01 -18.61
CA GLN A 22 30.00 -0.82 -19.22
C GLN A 22 29.81 -1.98 -20.19
N THR A 23 29.05 -2.99 -19.76
CA THR A 23 28.62 -4.07 -20.62
C THR A 23 27.75 -3.41 -21.68
N LYS A 24 28.27 -3.31 -22.91
CA LYS A 24 27.51 -2.84 -24.07
C LYS A 24 26.13 -3.46 -23.99
N TYR A 25 25.08 -2.65 -24.12
CA TYR A 25 23.72 -3.15 -24.26
C TYR A 25 23.69 -4.13 -25.43
N THR A 26 23.75 -5.42 -25.14
CA THR A 26 23.69 -6.46 -26.15
C THR A 26 22.24 -6.56 -26.63
N ASN A 27 22.02 -6.74 -27.93
CA ASN A 27 20.67 -6.88 -28.50
C ASN A 27 19.83 -7.94 -27.77
N GLY A 28 20.45 -9.00 -27.23
CA GLY A 28 19.78 -9.99 -26.39
C GLY A 28 19.26 -9.45 -25.05
N ARG A 29 19.98 -8.52 -24.40
CA ARG A 29 19.53 -7.87 -23.15
C ARG A 29 18.36 -6.92 -23.42
N LEU A 30 18.39 -6.20 -24.55
CA LEU A 30 17.26 -5.39 -25.02
C LEU A 30 16.02 -6.25 -25.28
N MET A 31 16.18 -7.35 -26.02
CA MET A 31 15.07 -8.25 -26.33
C MET A 31 14.47 -8.92 -25.09
N PHE A 32 15.31 -9.35 -24.14
CA PHE A 32 14.86 -9.89 -22.86
C PHE A 32 14.10 -8.83 -22.02
N THR A 33 14.60 -7.59 -22.01
CA THR A 33 13.91 -6.48 -21.33
C THR A 33 12.56 -6.19 -21.97
N PHE A 34 12.47 -6.20 -23.30
CA PHE A 34 11.20 -6.06 -24.02
C PHE A 34 10.22 -7.19 -23.67
N LEU A 35 10.68 -8.44 -23.68
CA LEU A 35 9.85 -9.60 -23.29
C LEU A 35 9.37 -9.48 -21.83
N MET A 36 10.22 -9.01 -20.92
CA MET A 36 9.85 -8.74 -19.53
C MET A 36 8.78 -7.64 -19.43
N ILE A 37 8.91 -6.54 -20.19
CA ILE A 37 7.89 -5.48 -20.22
C ILE A 37 6.56 -6.04 -20.72
N PHE A 38 6.56 -6.80 -21.82
CA PHE A 38 5.34 -7.45 -22.33
C PHE A 38 4.74 -8.43 -21.32
N ALA A 39 5.55 -9.22 -20.63
CA ALA A 39 5.09 -10.12 -19.58
C ALA A 39 4.45 -9.36 -18.41
N VAL A 40 5.07 -8.26 -17.95
CA VAL A 40 4.51 -7.40 -16.88
C VAL A 40 3.17 -6.79 -17.32
N VAL A 41 3.10 -6.24 -18.53
CA VAL A 41 1.86 -5.67 -19.10
C VAL A 41 0.77 -6.73 -19.26
N ALA A 42 1.12 -7.96 -19.64
CA ALA A 42 0.15 -9.05 -19.76
C ALA A 42 -0.36 -9.57 -18.39
N ILE A 43 0.44 -9.47 -17.33
CA ILE A 43 0.06 -9.92 -15.97
C ILE A 43 -0.79 -8.87 -15.24
N LEU A 44 -0.59 -7.59 -15.53
CA LEU A 44 -1.31 -6.46 -14.92
C LEU A 44 -2.85 -6.64 -14.92
N PRO A 45 -3.53 -6.99 -16.03
CA PRO A 45 -4.97 -7.25 -16.03
C PRO A 45 -5.41 -8.35 -15.07
N MET A 46 -4.61 -9.42 -14.94
CA MET A 46 -4.91 -10.52 -14.03
C MET A 46 -4.75 -10.08 -12.57
N TYR A 47 -3.70 -9.31 -12.28
CA TYR A 47 -3.49 -8.70 -10.97
C TYR A 47 -4.65 -7.79 -10.57
N PHE A 48 -5.12 -6.92 -11.49
CA PHE A 48 -6.26 -6.04 -11.22
C PHE A 48 -7.56 -6.80 -10.98
N LYS A 49 -7.84 -7.85 -11.76
CA LYS A 49 -9.01 -8.71 -11.51
C LYS A 49 -8.97 -9.34 -10.13
N TYR A 50 -7.79 -9.77 -9.67
CA TYR A 50 -7.62 -10.32 -8.33
C TYR A 50 -7.84 -9.26 -7.24
N GLU A 51 -7.26 -8.08 -7.39
CA GLU A 51 -7.47 -6.99 -6.43
C GLU A 51 -8.93 -6.52 -6.39
N ASP A 52 -9.60 -6.40 -7.52
CA ASP A 52 -11.02 -6.03 -7.60
C ASP A 52 -11.92 -7.08 -6.93
N TYR A 53 -11.61 -8.37 -7.10
CA TYR A 53 -12.33 -9.45 -6.42
C TYR A 53 -12.13 -9.38 -4.90
N ALA A 54 -10.89 -9.22 -4.44
CA ALA A 54 -10.59 -9.07 -3.01
C ALA A 54 -11.25 -7.81 -2.42
N TYR A 55 -11.26 -6.72 -3.18
CA TYR A 55 -11.91 -5.47 -2.79
C TYR A 55 -13.43 -5.60 -2.75
N ALA A 56 -14.06 -6.32 -3.69
CA ALA A 56 -15.51 -6.52 -3.70
C ALA A 56 -16.00 -7.19 -2.40
N LYS A 57 -15.30 -8.24 -1.94
CA LYS A 57 -15.59 -8.90 -0.67
C LYS A 57 -15.42 -7.96 0.53
N TYR A 58 -14.39 -7.13 0.49
CA TYR A 58 -14.14 -6.12 1.51
C TYR A 58 -15.18 -4.98 1.49
N LYS A 59 -15.62 -4.56 0.30
CA LYS A 59 -16.56 -3.45 0.09
C LYS A 59 -17.90 -3.73 0.77
N GLU A 60 -18.40 -4.96 0.69
CA GLU A 60 -19.63 -5.36 1.36
C GLU A 60 -19.52 -5.19 2.88
N ALA A 61 -18.46 -5.74 3.48
CA ALA A 61 -18.19 -5.56 4.91
C ALA A 61 -18.07 -4.06 5.28
N TYR A 62 -17.36 -3.28 4.47
CA TYR A 62 -17.24 -1.84 4.71
C TYR A 62 -18.59 -1.11 4.63
N GLN A 63 -19.45 -1.44 3.66
CA GLN A 63 -20.78 -0.84 3.53
C GLN A 63 -21.67 -1.20 4.72
N THR A 64 -21.63 -2.44 5.17
CA THR A 64 -22.34 -2.87 6.38
C THR A 64 -21.82 -2.09 7.59
N ALA A 65 -20.50 -1.97 7.77
CA ALA A 65 -19.95 -1.22 8.88
C ALA A 65 -20.36 0.25 8.87
N GLN A 66 -20.35 0.86 7.69
CA GLN A 66 -20.81 2.23 7.52
C GLN A 66 -22.30 2.40 7.86
N ALA A 67 -23.14 1.46 7.43
CA ALA A 67 -24.57 1.48 7.74
C ALA A 67 -24.82 1.40 9.24
N VAL A 68 -24.15 0.46 9.94
CA VAL A 68 -24.32 0.27 11.37
C VAL A 68 -23.83 1.48 12.17
N VAL A 69 -22.66 2.04 11.84
CA VAL A 69 -22.14 3.25 12.52
C VAL A 69 -23.06 4.45 12.30
N ARG A 70 -23.62 4.60 11.10
CA ARG A 70 -24.60 5.67 10.81
C ARG A 70 -25.91 5.47 11.55
N GLN A 71 -26.38 4.24 11.65
CA GLN A 71 -27.58 3.91 12.41
C GLN A 71 -27.39 4.24 13.89
N TYR A 72 -26.28 3.81 14.49
CA TYR A 72 -25.94 4.15 15.88
C TYR A 72 -25.95 5.67 16.11
N HIS A 73 -25.31 6.44 15.23
CA HIS A 73 -25.30 7.89 15.31
C HIS A 73 -26.71 8.50 15.16
N SER A 74 -27.55 7.94 14.29
CA SER A 74 -28.94 8.38 14.13
C SER A 74 -29.80 8.11 15.36
N GLU A 75 -29.50 7.05 16.12
CA GLU A 75 -30.27 6.64 17.30
C GLU A 75 -29.79 7.33 18.58
N LYS A 76 -28.48 7.54 18.72
CA LYS A 76 -27.85 8.07 19.95
C LYS A 76 -27.41 9.52 19.85
N GLY A 77 -27.31 10.09 18.64
CA GLY A 77 -26.78 11.43 18.41
C GLY A 77 -25.26 11.55 18.52
N GLU A 78 -24.56 10.44 18.77
CA GLU A 78 -23.11 10.38 18.97
C GLU A 78 -22.50 9.21 18.18
N TYR A 79 -21.25 9.33 17.76
CA TYR A 79 -20.55 8.23 17.09
C TYR A 79 -20.03 7.21 18.11
N PRO A 80 -20.05 5.91 17.77
CA PRO A 80 -19.55 4.85 18.65
C PRO A 80 -18.02 4.86 18.66
N THR A 81 -17.41 5.70 19.50
CA THR A 81 -15.95 5.93 19.50
C THR A 81 -15.32 5.53 20.83
N THR A 82 -14.14 4.91 20.77
CA THR A 82 -13.35 4.61 21.98
C THR A 82 -12.35 5.73 22.29
N GLY A 83 -11.49 6.09 21.33
CA GLY A 83 -10.36 6.98 21.58
C GLY A 83 -9.69 7.49 20.30
N PRO A 84 -8.83 8.52 20.42
CA PRO A 84 -8.20 9.15 19.28
C PRO A 84 -7.30 8.17 18.53
N VAL A 85 -7.18 8.37 17.22
CA VAL A 85 -6.33 7.53 16.36
C VAL A 85 -4.87 7.64 16.78
N GLN A 86 -4.21 6.48 16.89
CA GLN A 86 -2.78 6.39 17.16
C GLN A 86 -2.04 6.25 15.83
N TRP A 87 -1.56 7.37 15.29
CA TRP A 87 -0.93 7.42 13.96
C TRP A 87 0.28 6.50 13.81
N GLU A 88 1.05 6.28 14.88
CA GLU A 88 2.19 5.36 14.90
C GLU A 88 1.81 3.92 14.50
N LYS A 89 0.57 3.50 14.76
CA LYS A 89 0.04 2.17 14.44
C LYS A 89 -0.64 2.12 13.07
N GLU A 90 -0.93 3.27 12.47
CA GLU A 90 -1.73 3.41 11.25
C GLU A 90 -0.93 4.08 10.12
N LYS A 91 0.28 3.58 9.85
CA LYS A 91 1.23 4.18 8.89
C LYS A 91 0.61 4.50 7.51
N SER A 92 -0.15 3.55 6.94
CA SER A 92 -0.78 3.74 5.63
C SER A 92 -1.89 4.80 5.63
N LEU A 93 -2.54 5.03 6.78
CA LEU A 93 -3.50 6.12 6.93
C LEU A 93 -2.79 7.44 7.13
N GLN A 94 -1.71 7.45 7.92
CA GLN A 94 -0.89 8.64 8.15
C GLN A 94 -0.38 9.22 6.83
N GLU A 95 0.15 8.40 5.92
CA GLU A 95 0.58 8.83 4.58
C GLU A 95 -0.58 9.42 3.76
N PHE A 96 -1.76 8.80 3.80
CA PHE A 96 -2.94 9.31 3.10
C PHE A 96 -3.42 10.67 3.63
N PHE A 97 -3.40 10.87 4.95
CA PHE A 97 -3.84 12.12 5.57
C PHE A 97 -2.77 13.22 5.51
N SER A 98 -1.48 12.88 5.41
CA SER A 98 -0.42 13.88 5.22
C SER A 98 -0.40 14.49 3.81
N GLU A 99 -0.89 13.77 2.79
CA GLU A 99 -0.89 14.19 1.39
C GLU A 99 -2.00 15.19 0.99
N GLY A 100 -2.81 15.71 1.92
CA GLY A 100 -3.71 16.84 1.64
C GLY A 100 -5.12 16.76 2.19
N LEU A 101 -5.44 15.78 3.03
CA LEU A 101 -6.71 15.77 3.77
C LEU A 101 -6.50 16.36 5.16
N THR A 102 -6.97 17.59 5.36
CA THR A 102 -7.14 18.21 6.70
C THR A 102 -7.62 17.17 7.70
N HIS A 103 -6.87 17.00 8.78
CA HIS A 103 -7.19 16.05 9.83
C HIS A 103 -8.45 16.53 10.54
N GLY A 104 -9.57 15.86 10.28
CA GLY A 104 -10.75 15.96 11.15
C GLY A 104 -10.46 15.29 12.50
N ARG A 105 -11.41 15.38 13.42
CA ARG A 105 -11.33 14.64 14.68
C ARG A 105 -11.60 13.16 14.42
N LEU A 106 -10.52 12.40 14.31
CA LEU A 106 -10.52 10.97 13.96
C LEU A 106 -10.43 10.09 15.20
N TYR A 107 -11.36 9.13 15.30
CA TYR A 107 -11.45 8.20 16.42
C TYR A 107 -11.65 6.76 15.94
N TYR A 108 -11.16 5.80 16.71
CA TYR A 108 -11.49 4.39 16.48
C TYR A 108 -12.95 4.10 16.81
N VAL A 109 -13.58 3.29 15.96
CA VAL A 109 -14.93 2.77 16.23
C VAL A 109 -14.87 1.72 17.34
N ASP A 110 -15.73 1.89 18.34
CA ASP A 110 -15.85 0.98 19.46
C ASP A 110 -16.75 -0.21 19.12
N ALA A 111 -16.17 -1.40 19.05
CA ALA A 111 -16.90 -2.62 18.77
C ALA A 111 -17.71 -3.13 19.99
N GLU A 112 -17.50 -2.60 21.19
CA GLU A 112 -18.34 -2.89 22.35
C GLU A 112 -19.68 -2.18 22.27
N LEU A 113 -19.67 -0.93 21.79
CA LEU A 113 -20.89 -0.15 21.53
C LEU A 113 -21.65 -0.63 20.30
N VAL A 114 -20.95 -1.26 19.36
CA VAL A 114 -21.51 -1.79 18.11
C VAL A 114 -21.07 -3.26 17.93
N PRO A 115 -21.78 -4.21 18.54
CA PRO A 115 -21.38 -5.61 18.57
C PRO A 115 -21.29 -6.26 17.19
N GLU A 116 -22.05 -5.77 16.20
CA GLU A 116 -22.04 -6.26 14.82
C GLU A 116 -20.63 -6.19 14.21
N LEU A 117 -19.82 -5.22 14.66
CA LEU A 117 -18.47 -5.00 14.17
C LEU A 117 -17.40 -5.88 14.85
N LYS A 118 -17.72 -6.57 15.94
CA LYS A 118 -16.73 -7.40 16.66
C LYS A 118 -16.12 -8.50 15.79
N ASN A 119 -16.91 -9.03 14.85
CA ASN A 119 -16.47 -10.11 13.96
C ASN A 119 -15.77 -9.60 12.69
N PHE A 120 -15.63 -8.27 12.54
CA PHE A 120 -15.06 -7.71 11.33
C PHE A 120 -13.53 -7.75 11.45
N LYS A 121 -12.87 -8.17 10.37
CA LYS A 121 -11.41 -8.33 10.34
C LYS A 121 -10.64 -7.03 10.52
N TYR A 122 -11.23 -5.91 10.09
CA TYR A 122 -10.55 -4.63 9.99
C TYR A 122 -10.97 -3.69 11.11
N ARG A 123 -10.05 -2.81 11.53
CA ARG A 123 -10.38 -1.69 12.40
C ARG A 123 -10.94 -0.56 11.56
N TYR A 124 -11.95 0.11 12.11
CA TYR A 124 -12.63 1.24 11.48
C TYR A 124 -12.33 2.51 12.28
N ILE A 125 -12.17 3.60 11.54
CA ILE A 125 -11.93 4.94 12.07
C ILE A 125 -13.02 5.83 11.54
N VAL A 126 -13.62 6.63 12.40
CA VAL A 126 -14.63 7.61 12.00
C VAL A 126 -14.06 9.02 12.14
N ASP A 127 -14.30 9.83 11.12
CA ASP A 127 -14.15 11.28 11.18
C ASP A 127 -15.47 11.86 11.65
N ILE A 128 -15.49 12.38 12.87
CA ILE A 128 -16.69 12.93 13.49
C ILE A 128 -17.16 14.20 12.77
N ASP A 129 -16.24 14.99 12.22
CA ASP A 129 -16.57 16.27 11.59
C ASP A 129 -17.22 16.06 10.22
N ARG A 130 -16.90 14.95 9.55
CA ARG A 130 -17.39 14.63 8.19
C ARG A 130 -18.36 13.46 8.15
N GLY A 131 -18.55 12.74 9.26
CA GLY A 131 -19.31 11.48 9.32
C GLY A 131 -18.81 10.41 8.36
N THR A 132 -17.52 10.44 8.03
CA THR A 132 -16.90 9.53 7.06
C THR A 132 -16.16 8.41 7.80
N LEU A 133 -16.39 7.18 7.36
CA LEU A 133 -15.68 6.00 7.87
C LEU A 133 -14.42 5.76 7.04
N TYR A 134 -13.36 5.35 7.70
CA TYR A 134 -12.06 5.07 7.12
C TYR A 134 -11.53 3.73 7.63
N THR A 135 -10.72 3.09 6.81
CA THR A 135 -9.92 1.94 7.21
C THR A 135 -8.78 1.76 6.21
N SER A 136 -7.71 1.12 6.65
CA SER A 136 -6.48 0.94 5.88
C SER A 136 -6.73 0.27 4.53
N GLN A 137 -7.61 -0.73 4.47
CA GLN A 137 -7.91 -1.45 3.23
C GLN A 137 -8.63 -0.57 2.19
N HIS A 138 -9.56 0.28 2.63
CA HIS A 138 -10.28 1.20 1.74
C HIS A 138 -9.34 2.26 1.15
N ILE A 139 -8.50 2.84 2.02
CA ILE A 139 -7.55 3.87 1.62
C ILE A 139 -6.46 3.30 0.73
N ALA A 140 -5.90 2.13 1.06
CA ALA A 140 -4.90 1.46 0.24
C ALA A 140 -5.45 1.15 -1.17
N TYR A 141 -6.69 0.65 -1.29
CA TYR A 141 -7.30 0.42 -2.60
C TYR A 141 -7.48 1.73 -3.38
N ARG A 142 -7.94 2.80 -2.72
CA ARG A 142 -8.16 4.11 -3.35
C ARG A 142 -6.84 4.75 -3.81
N LEU A 143 -5.80 4.71 -2.98
CA LEU A 143 -4.46 5.21 -3.28
C LEU A 143 -3.82 4.44 -4.44
N LYS A 144 -3.84 3.10 -4.40
CA LYS A 144 -3.32 2.26 -5.48
C LYS A 144 -3.96 2.60 -6.83
N ARG A 145 -5.28 2.78 -6.85
CA ARG A 145 -6.00 3.12 -8.08
C ARG A 145 -5.71 4.54 -8.57
N TRP A 146 -5.54 5.51 -7.68
CA TRP A 146 -5.15 6.88 -8.05
C TRP A 146 -3.75 6.95 -8.66
N HIS A 147 -2.79 6.24 -8.08
CA HIS A 147 -1.41 6.23 -8.59
C HIS A 147 -1.27 5.44 -9.90
N MET A 148 -2.19 4.53 -10.20
CA MET A 148 -2.19 3.76 -11.46
C MET A 148 -3.11 4.33 -12.54
N GLY A 149 -4.06 5.23 -12.20
CA GLY A 149 -4.91 5.92 -13.18
C GLY A 149 -4.22 7.10 -13.89
N LEU A 150 -3.01 7.45 -13.46
CA LEU A 150 -2.15 8.46 -14.08
C LEU A 150 -1.03 7.85 -14.95
N ALA A 151 -1.03 6.53 -15.16
CA ALA A 151 -0.09 5.82 -16.03
C ALA A 151 -0.75 5.41 -17.35
#